data_AF-A0A1J3JXW7-F1
#
_entry.id   AF-A0A1J3JXW7-F1
#
_cell.length_a   1.000
_cell.length_b   1.000
_cell.length_c   1.000
_cell.angle_alpha   90.00
_cell.angle_beta   90.00
_cell.angle_gamma   90.00
#
_symmetry.space_group_name_H-M   'P 1'
#
loop_
_entity.id
_entity.type
_entity.pdbx_description
1 polymer ?
#
loop_
_entity_poly.entity_id
_entity_poly.type
_entity_poly.pdbx_seq_one_letter_code
_entity_poly.pdbx_strand_id
1 'polypeptide(L)'
;PESERKTYTNIIYNNVLTAMRTLCKQAPRYGVISPSLAESTRIMESEMKEDQPITEELGQHIKALWQDSGIQAAYEHQAEFQLTDSAKYFFDKIDEISKFGYIPTEQDVLRSRAPTTGIVENSFEIDGNNFKMFDVGGQRNERKKWIHCF
;
A
#
# COMPACT_ATOMS: atom_id res chain seq x y z
N PRO A 1 -3.42 -8.43 -17.68
CA PRO A 1 -4.20 -9.69 -17.59
C PRO A 1 -4.43 -10.16 -16.14
N GLU A 2 -5.31 -11.13 -15.87
CA GLU A 2 -5.53 -11.63 -14.49
C GLU A 2 -4.25 -12.19 -13.86
N SER A 3 -3.47 -12.97 -14.62
CA SER A 3 -2.18 -13.52 -14.19
C SER A 3 -1.18 -12.45 -13.77
N GLU A 4 -1.19 -11.31 -14.46
CA GLU A 4 -0.37 -10.15 -14.14
C GLU A 4 -0.90 -9.41 -12.91
N ARG A 5 -2.21 -9.16 -12.80
CA ARG A 5 -2.81 -8.52 -11.61
C ARG A 5 -2.50 -9.31 -10.34
N LYS A 6 -2.44 -10.64 -10.42
CA LYS A 6 -2.11 -11.53 -9.29
C LYS A 6 -0.69 -11.31 -8.75
N THR A 7 0.26 -10.79 -9.53
CA THR A 7 1.62 -10.49 -9.05
C THR A 7 1.63 -9.28 -8.09
N TYR A 8 0.60 -8.43 -8.15
CA TYR A 8 0.46 -7.25 -7.29
C TYR A 8 -0.16 -7.55 -5.92
N THR A 9 -0.66 -8.78 -5.68
CA THR A 9 -1.31 -9.13 -4.42
C THR A 9 -0.41 -8.87 -3.21
N ASN A 10 0.84 -9.33 -3.23
CA ASN A 10 1.77 -9.12 -2.13
C ASN A 10 2.15 -7.64 -1.96
N ILE A 11 2.26 -6.89 -3.06
CA ILE A 11 2.52 -5.44 -3.02
C ILE A 11 1.39 -4.74 -2.28
N ILE A 12 0.14 -5.07 -2.61
CA ILE A 12 -1.04 -4.51 -1.95
C ILE A 12 -1.08 -4.88 -0.47
N TYR A 13 -0.83 -6.14 -0.12
CA TYR A 13 -0.75 -6.55 1.29
C TYR A 13 0.31 -5.75 2.06
N ASN A 14 1.51 -5.63 1.51
CA ASN A 14 2.58 -4.84 2.13
C ASN A 14 2.21 -3.37 2.27
N ASN A 15 1.53 -2.77 1.28
CA ASN A 15 1.04 -1.39 1.35
C ASN A 15 0.03 -1.20 2.49
N VAL A 16 -0.97 -2.08 2.59
CA VAL A 16 -2.02 -2.02 3.63
C VAL A 16 -1.41 -2.15 5.01
N LEU A 17 -0.56 -3.16 5.20
CA LEU A 17 0.00 -3.50 6.50
C LEU A 17 0.99 -2.43 6.98
N THR A 18 1.81 -1.91 6.08
CA THR A 18 2.71 -0.79 6.38
C THR A 18 1.91 0.46 6.75
N ALA A 19 0.85 0.77 6.00
CA ALA A 19 0.01 1.93 6.28
C ALA A 19 -0.68 1.83 7.65
N MET A 20 -1.27 0.68 7.98
CA MET A 20 -1.94 0.49 9.27
C MET A 20 -0.95 0.54 10.44
N ARG A 21 0.23 -0.08 10.28
CA ARG A 21 1.31 0.04 11.29
C ARG A 21 1.72 1.50 11.49
N THR A 22 1.87 2.27 10.43
CA THR A 22 2.19 3.70 10.55
C THR A 22 1.10 4.42 11.34
N LEU A 23 -0.18 4.18 11.06
CA LEU A 23 -1.28 4.76 11.83
C LEU A 23 -1.24 4.35 13.30
N CYS A 24 -1.06 3.06 13.63
CA CYS A 24 -0.92 2.63 15.03
C CYS A 24 0.22 3.35 15.76
N LYS A 25 1.37 3.53 15.10
CA LYS A 25 2.52 4.24 15.67
C LYS A 25 2.27 5.75 15.88
N GLN A 26 1.48 6.38 15.01
CA GLN A 26 1.19 7.81 15.10
C GLN A 26 -0.02 8.12 15.98
N ALA A 27 -0.97 7.19 16.14
CA ALA A 27 -2.20 7.37 16.90
C ALA A 27 -2.01 7.98 18.28
N PRO A 28 -1.02 7.58 19.11
CA PRO A 28 -0.81 8.17 20.44
C PRO A 28 -0.56 9.69 20.45
N ARG A 29 -0.22 10.31 19.30
CA ARG A 29 -0.04 11.77 19.19
C ARG A 29 -1.36 12.53 19.01
N TYR A 30 -2.39 11.89 18.48
CA TYR A 30 -3.64 12.54 18.05
C TYR A 30 -4.87 11.99 18.81
N GLY A 31 -4.76 10.80 19.40
CA GLY A 31 -5.83 10.18 20.17
C GLY A 31 -5.38 8.93 20.90
N VAL A 32 -6.35 8.20 21.45
CA VAL A 32 -6.12 6.93 22.15
C VAL A 32 -6.84 5.83 21.39
N ILE A 33 -6.10 4.81 20.96
CA ILE A 33 -6.71 3.59 20.42
C ILE A 33 -7.45 2.89 21.56
N SER A 34 -8.67 2.43 21.29
CA SER A 34 -9.47 1.72 22.29
C SER A 34 -8.67 0.57 22.94
N PRO A 35 -8.66 0.45 24.29
CA PRO A 35 -7.99 -0.65 24.98
C PRO A 35 -8.47 -2.04 24.54
N SER A 36 -9.69 -2.15 24.03
CA SER A 36 -10.22 -3.40 23.46
C SER A 36 -9.46 -3.88 22.21
N LEU A 37 -8.72 -2.99 21.55
CA LEU A 37 -7.91 -3.26 20.36
C LEU A 37 -6.41 -3.41 20.68
N ALA A 38 -6.06 -3.59 21.96
CA ALA A 38 -4.67 -3.76 22.37
C ALA A 38 -3.99 -4.94 21.65
N GLU A 39 -4.71 -6.04 21.42
CA GLU A 39 -4.21 -7.18 20.65
C GLU A 39 -3.98 -6.80 19.17
N SER A 40 -4.99 -6.24 18.50
CA SER A 40 -4.87 -5.78 17.11
C SER A 40 -3.70 -4.81 16.92
N THR A 41 -3.51 -3.88 17.88
CA THR A 41 -2.41 -2.91 17.88
C THR A 41 -1.07 -3.62 17.97
N ARG A 42 -0.91 -4.56 18.92
CA ARG A 42 0.32 -5.35 19.07
C ARG A 42 0.64 -6.16 17.82
N ILE A 43 -0.37 -6.74 17.17
CA ILE A 43 -0.18 -7.48 15.91
C ILE A 43 0.38 -6.56 14.83
N MET A 44 -0.15 -5.35 14.67
CA MET A 44 0.34 -4.38 13.68
C MET A 44 1.74 -3.84 14.01
N GLU A 45 2.07 -3.70 15.30
CA GLU A 45 3.38 -3.23 15.75
C GLU A 45 4.46 -4.31 15.73
N SER A 46 4.08 -5.58 15.75
CA SER A 46 5.00 -6.71 15.67
C SER A 46 5.79 -6.72 14.36
N GLU A 47 6.95 -7.36 14.37
CA GLU A 47 7.72 -7.61 13.14
C GLU A 47 6.87 -8.43 12.18
N MET A 48 6.61 -7.88 11.00
CA MET A 48 5.90 -8.59 9.97
C MET A 48 6.88 -9.29 9.06
N LYS A 49 6.53 -10.51 8.68
CA LYS A 49 7.29 -11.26 7.68
C LYS A 49 7.11 -10.59 6.33
N GLU A 50 8.18 -10.60 5.54
CA GLU A 50 8.06 -10.31 4.11
C GLU A 50 7.01 -11.25 3.49
N ASP A 51 6.17 -10.70 2.61
CA ASP A 51 5.11 -11.42 1.91
C ASP A 51 4.04 -12.08 2.80
N GLN A 52 3.80 -11.53 4.00
CA GLN A 52 2.71 -12.00 4.85
C GLN A 52 1.34 -11.77 4.16
N PRO A 53 0.55 -12.82 3.92
CA PRO A 53 -0.79 -12.65 3.37
C PRO A 53 -1.73 -12.02 4.39
N ILE A 54 -2.65 -11.20 3.91
CA ILE A 54 -3.78 -10.73 4.73
C ILE A 54 -4.84 -11.82 4.72
N THR A 55 -4.92 -12.59 5.80
CA THR A 55 -6.01 -13.55 6.05
C THR A 55 -7.28 -12.81 6.49
N GLU A 56 -8.42 -13.49 6.47
CA GLU A 56 -9.68 -12.94 6.98
C GLU A 56 -9.57 -12.47 8.45
N GLU A 57 -8.87 -13.24 9.29
CA GLU A 57 -8.58 -12.87 10.68
C GLU A 57 -7.78 -11.57 10.77
N LEU A 58 -6.67 -11.45 10.01
CA LEU A 58 -5.88 -10.23 9.99
C LEU A 58 -6.67 -9.05 9.41
N GLY A 59 -7.50 -9.29 8.41
CA GLY A 59 -8.43 -8.33 7.84
C GLY A 59 -9.41 -7.77 8.87
N GLN A 60 -9.93 -8.62 9.76
CA GLN A 60 -10.80 -8.19 10.87
C GLN A 60 -10.08 -7.28 11.86
N HIS A 61 -8.84 -7.58 12.22
CA HIS A 61 -8.04 -6.70 13.08
C HIS A 61 -7.82 -5.32 12.43
N ILE A 62 -7.45 -5.29 11.15
CA ILE A 62 -7.25 -4.05 10.39
C ILE A 62 -8.56 -3.26 10.28
N LYS A 63 -9.68 -3.95 10.01
CA LYS A 63 -11.01 -3.32 9.95
C LYS A 63 -11.41 -2.69 11.28
N ALA A 64 -11.23 -3.42 12.38
CA ALA A 64 -11.55 -2.93 13.72
C ALA A 64 -10.69 -1.72 14.10
N LEU A 65 -9.40 -1.75 13.77
CA LEU A 65 -8.51 -0.59 13.92
C LEU A 65 -8.95 0.57 13.04
N TRP A 66 -9.33 0.33 11.78
CA TRP A 66 -9.78 1.39 10.89
C TRP A 66 -11.05 2.08 11.41
N GLN A 67 -11.93 1.36 12.11
CA GLN A 67 -13.14 1.95 12.71
C GLN A 67 -12.89 2.66 14.05
N ASP A 68 -11.68 2.57 14.61
CA ASP A 68 -11.31 3.19 15.89
C ASP A 68 -11.09 4.70 15.76
N SER A 69 -11.60 5.46 16.74
CA SER A 69 -11.50 6.92 16.74
C SER A 69 -10.07 7.45 16.86
N GLY A 70 -9.18 6.74 17.57
CA GLY A 70 -7.77 7.12 17.69
C GLY A 70 -7.01 6.93 16.37
N ILE A 71 -7.33 5.87 15.64
CA ILE A 71 -6.79 5.65 14.28
C ILE A 71 -7.35 6.68 13.29
N GLN A 72 -8.65 6.97 13.34
CA GLN A 72 -9.26 8.02 12.51
C GLN A 72 -8.65 9.40 12.78
N ALA A 73 -8.43 9.75 14.06
CA ALA A 73 -7.76 11.00 14.43
C ALA A 73 -6.34 11.07 13.84
N ALA A 74 -5.55 10.00 13.89
CA ALA A 74 -4.25 9.97 13.23
C ALA A 74 -4.35 10.17 11.71
N TYR A 75 -5.34 9.53 11.08
CA TYR A 75 -5.55 9.62 9.64
C TYR A 75 -5.90 11.04 9.17
N GLU A 76 -6.64 11.81 9.95
CA GLU A 76 -6.92 13.22 9.66
C GLU A 76 -5.63 14.06 9.57
N HIS A 77 -4.59 13.65 10.31
CA HIS A 77 -3.26 14.26 10.31
C HIS A 77 -2.25 13.53 9.41
N GLN A 78 -2.71 12.71 8.45
CA GLN A 78 -1.84 11.91 7.56
C GLN A 78 -0.78 12.72 6.80
N ALA A 79 -0.99 14.03 6.60
CA ALA A 79 -0.02 14.91 5.94
C ALA A 79 1.24 15.18 6.80
N GLU A 80 1.20 14.94 8.11
CA GLU A 80 2.31 15.19 9.04
C GLU A 80 3.32 14.05 9.09
N PHE A 81 3.02 12.91 8.45
CA PHE A 81 3.87 11.73 8.44
C PHE A 81 3.76 10.96 7.12
N GLN A 82 4.61 9.95 6.94
CA GLN A 82 4.65 9.19 5.69
C GLN A 82 3.56 8.12 5.68
N LEU A 83 2.37 8.50 5.23
CA LEU A 83 1.28 7.58 4.91
C LEU A 83 1.05 7.54 3.40
N THR A 84 0.73 6.36 2.86
CA THR A 84 0.41 6.23 1.44
C THR A 84 -0.97 6.82 1.14
N ASP A 85 -1.09 7.64 0.11
CA ASP A 85 -2.36 8.28 -0.32
C ASP A 85 -3.50 7.28 -0.58
N SER A 86 -3.16 6.05 -0.99
CA SER A 86 -4.13 4.98 -1.23
C SER A 86 -4.55 4.20 0.03
N ALA A 87 -4.06 4.58 1.22
CA ALA A 87 -4.36 3.87 2.47
C ALA A 87 -5.87 3.72 2.72
N LYS A 88 -6.62 4.82 2.68
CA LYS A 88 -8.09 4.80 2.87
C LYS A 88 -8.78 3.86 1.89
N TYR A 89 -8.42 3.92 0.62
CA TYR A 89 -9.01 3.08 -0.42
C TYR A 89 -8.89 1.59 -0.08
N PHE A 90 -7.71 1.16 0.37
CA PHE A 90 -7.51 -0.24 0.72
C PHE A 90 -8.12 -0.61 2.06
N PHE A 91 -8.13 0.27 3.07
CA PHE A 91 -8.80 0.00 4.34
C PHE A 91 -10.31 -0.16 4.18
N ASP A 92 -10.94 0.68 3.35
CA ASP A 92 -12.36 0.55 3.03
C ASP A 92 -12.68 -0.76 2.29
N LYS A 93 -11.70 -1.35 1.57
CA LYS A 93 -11.81 -2.62 0.83
C LYS A 93 -11.23 -3.83 1.56
N ILE A 94 -10.91 -3.72 2.85
CA ILE A 94 -10.17 -4.78 3.56
C ILE A 94 -10.93 -6.12 3.59
N ASP A 95 -12.26 -6.09 3.62
CA ASP A 95 -13.11 -7.29 3.54
C ASP A 95 -12.96 -8.04 2.21
N GLU A 96 -12.64 -7.35 1.11
CA GLU A 96 -12.38 -7.99 -0.19
C GLU A 96 -10.94 -8.50 -0.27
N ILE A 97 -9.98 -7.69 0.20
CA ILE A 97 -8.54 -7.97 0.14
C ILE A 97 -8.18 -9.21 0.98
N SER A 98 -8.89 -9.41 2.10
CA SER A 98 -8.64 -10.51 3.03
C SER A 98 -9.28 -11.84 2.65
N LYS A 99 -10.13 -11.87 1.61
CA LYS A 99 -10.78 -13.11 1.15
C LYS A 99 -9.75 -14.08 0.56
N PHE A 100 -9.99 -15.35 0.83
CA PHE A 100 -9.21 -16.40 0.18
C PHE A 100 -9.32 -16.31 -1.35
N GLY A 101 -8.17 -16.30 -2.02
CA GLY A 101 -8.10 -16.20 -3.48
C GLY A 101 -8.31 -14.78 -4.03
N TYR A 102 -8.14 -13.74 -3.22
CA TYR A 102 -8.17 -12.35 -3.68
C TYR A 102 -7.28 -12.12 -4.92
N ILE A 103 -7.87 -11.53 -5.95
CA ILE A 103 -7.21 -11.10 -7.18
C ILE A 103 -7.41 -9.59 -7.31
N PRO A 104 -6.33 -8.79 -7.33
CA PRO A 104 -6.42 -7.34 -7.47
C PRO A 104 -7.19 -6.92 -8.70
N THR A 105 -8.07 -5.93 -8.59
CA THR A 105 -8.67 -5.24 -9.74
C THR A 105 -7.64 -4.35 -10.43
N GLU A 106 -7.94 -3.89 -11.65
CA GLU A 106 -7.09 -2.90 -12.33
C GLU A 106 -6.92 -1.63 -11.47
N GLN A 107 -7.99 -1.21 -10.78
CA GLN A 107 -7.94 -0.08 -9.87
C GLN A 107 -7.05 -0.33 -8.64
N ASP A 108 -7.03 -1.56 -8.11
CA ASP A 108 -6.14 -1.93 -7.02
C ASP A 108 -4.68 -1.87 -7.47
N VAL A 109 -4.39 -2.36 -8.67
CA VAL A 109 -3.04 -2.29 -9.27
C VAL A 109 -2.60 -0.84 -9.45
N LEU A 110 -3.43 0.02 -10.05
CA LEU A 110 -3.13 1.44 -10.27
C LEU A 110 -2.90 2.22 -8.97
N ARG A 111 -3.56 1.82 -7.88
CA ARG A 111 -3.45 2.47 -6.55
C ARG A 111 -2.37 1.85 -5.67
N SER A 112 -1.85 0.68 -6.03
CA SER A 112 -0.76 0.04 -5.31
C SER A 112 0.54 0.80 -5.54
N ARG A 113 1.35 0.89 -4.50
CA ARG A 113 2.65 1.55 -4.53
C ARG A 113 3.75 0.50 -4.55
N ALA A 114 4.30 0.27 -5.73
CA ALA A 114 5.54 -0.45 -5.93
C ALA A 114 6.66 0.56 -6.20
N PRO A 115 7.84 0.45 -5.57
CA PRO A 115 8.97 1.30 -5.91
C PRO A 115 9.46 0.97 -7.33
N THR A 116 9.43 1.95 -8.24
CA THR A 116 10.09 1.83 -9.54
C THR A 116 11.60 1.70 -9.33
N THR A 117 12.16 0.59 -9.80
CA THR A 117 13.60 0.34 -9.79
C THR A 117 14.08 0.15 -11.21
N GLY A 118 15.24 0.72 -11.53
CA GLY A 118 15.80 0.66 -12.88
C GLY A 118 15.13 1.62 -13.86
N ILE A 119 15.23 1.24 -15.14
CA ILE A 119 14.69 1.95 -16.30
C ILE A 119 13.78 0.97 -17.01
N VAL A 120 12.51 1.32 -17.19
CA VAL A 120 11.55 0.54 -17.96
C VAL A 120 11.26 1.32 -19.24
N GLU A 121 11.57 0.73 -20.40
CA GLU A 121 11.23 1.30 -21.72
C GLU A 121 9.99 0.60 -22.26
N ASN A 122 8.95 1.37 -22.57
CA ASN A 122 7.76 0.91 -23.26
C ASN A 122 7.63 1.65 -24.60
N SER A 123 7.46 0.90 -25.69
CA SER A 123 7.20 1.46 -27.02
C SER A 123 5.73 1.26 -27.39
N PHE A 124 5.08 2.30 -27.90
CA PHE A 124 3.69 2.23 -28.37
C PHE A 124 3.46 3.18 -29.54
N GLU A 125 2.48 2.87 -30.38
CA GLU A 125 2.08 3.68 -31.52
C GLU A 125 0.77 4.42 -31.21
N ILE A 126 0.72 5.73 -31.47
CA ILE A 126 -0.50 6.55 -31.41
C ILE A 126 -0.59 7.35 -32.70
N ASP A 127 -1.69 7.20 -33.43
CA ASP A 127 -1.96 7.89 -34.71
C ASP A 127 -0.82 7.75 -35.73
N GLY A 128 -0.24 6.55 -35.86
CA GLY A 128 0.87 6.25 -36.76
C GLY A 128 2.23 6.77 -36.29
N ASN A 129 2.31 7.41 -35.12
CA ASN A 129 3.55 7.89 -34.53
C ASN A 129 4.04 6.92 -33.46
N ASN A 130 5.31 6.52 -33.56
CA ASN A 130 5.95 5.66 -32.58
C ASN A 130 6.51 6.48 -31.41
N PHE A 131 6.03 6.18 -30.20
CA PHE A 131 6.50 6.78 -28.96
C PHE A 131 7.31 5.76 -28.15
N LYS A 132 8.33 6.28 -27.46
CA LYS A 132 9.08 5.55 -26.44
C LYS A 132 8.90 6.26 -25.10
N MET A 133 8.34 5.56 -24.14
CA MET A 133 8.18 6.03 -22.77
C MET A 133 9.21 5.34 -21.88
N PHE A 134 9.97 6.15 -21.15
CA PHE A 134 10.93 5.69 -20.16
C PHE A 134 10.37 5.99 -18.76
N ASP A 135 10.08 4.95 -17.99
CA ASP A 135 9.78 5.06 -16.56
C ASP A 135 11.06 4.83 -15.76
N VAL A 136 11.44 5.81 -14.94
CA VAL A 136 12.70 5.84 -14.20
C VAL A 136 12.47 6.09 -12.72
N GLY A 137 13.11 5.29 -11.87
CA GLY A 137 13.00 5.45 -10.42
C GLY A 137 13.44 6.85 -9.96
N GLY A 138 12.61 7.51 -9.15
CA GLY A 138 12.89 8.86 -8.63
C GLY A 138 13.74 8.91 -7.34
N GLN A 139 14.01 7.75 -6.74
CA GLN A 139 14.82 7.64 -5.51
C GLN A 139 16.27 8.06 -5.77
N ARG A 140 16.97 8.60 -4.76
CA ARG A 140 18.32 9.19 -4.92
C ARG A 140 19.32 8.26 -5.60
N ASN A 141 19.25 6.95 -5.33
CA ASN A 141 20.12 5.95 -5.95
C ASN A 141 19.73 5.65 -7.41
N GLU A 142 18.44 5.76 -7.73
CA GLU A 142 17.90 5.52 -9.07
C GLU A 142 18.14 6.72 -10.00
N ARG A 143 18.18 7.96 -9.48
CA ARG A 143 18.48 9.17 -10.28
C ARG A 143 19.80 9.12 -11.03
N LYS A 144 20.80 8.40 -10.51
CA LYS A 144 22.09 8.20 -11.20
C LYS A 144 21.92 7.45 -12.53
N LYS A 145 20.84 6.67 -12.69
CA LYS A 145 20.57 5.88 -13.89
C LYS A 145 19.95 6.72 -15.02
N TRP A 146 19.38 7.89 -14.71
CA TRP A 146 18.66 8.72 -15.69
C TRP A 146 19.53 9.17 -16.87
N ILE A 147 20.84 9.34 -16.66
CA ILE A 147 21.80 9.70 -17.72
C ILE A 147 21.88 8.67 -18.87
N HIS A 148 21.36 7.45 -18.67
CA HIS A 148 21.30 6.45 -19.74
C HIS A 148 20.05 6.60 -20.62
N CYS A 149 19.11 7.48 -20.24
CA CYS A 149 17.84 7.71 -20.93
C CYS A 149 17.75 9.10 -21.59
N PHE A 150 18.58 10.05 -21.17
CA PHE A 150 18.58 11.46 -21.60
C PHE A 150 20.01 11.92 -21.91
#